data_AF-A0A0B3WMZ1-F1
#
_entry.id   AF-A0A0B3WMZ1-F1
#
_cell.length_a   1.000
_cell.length_b   1.000
_cell.length_c   1.000
_cell.angle_alpha   90.00
_cell.angle_beta   90.00
_cell.angle_gamma   90.00
#
_symmetry.space_group_name_H-M   'P 1'
#
loop_
_entity.id
_entity.type
_entity.pdbx_description
1 polymer ?
#
loop_
_entity_poly.entity_id
_entity_poly.type
_entity_poly.pdbx_seq_one_letter_code
_entity_poly.pdbx_strand_id
1 'polypeptide(L)'
;MYLDLYIIENLLINYIIISCTSILTKNVNSYKKKIIGAVVGTIYSVVYLFPKFYLLYTLPSKIIFIVIIGLISFVSTDKNEFIRILTIFFLVNFFICGGTYFIIYFTGIE
;
A
#
# COMPACT_ATOMS: atom_id res chain seq x y z
N MET A 1 17.33 -8.20 -8.47
CA MET A 1 16.48 -7.02 -8.75
C MET A 1 17.28 -5.76 -8.50
N TYR A 2 17.24 -4.78 -9.41
CA TYR A 2 17.88 -3.48 -9.18
C TYR A 2 17.05 -2.67 -8.18
N LEU A 3 17.70 -2.17 -7.12
CA LEU A 3 17.05 -1.42 -6.04
C LEU A 3 16.21 -0.25 -6.58
N ASP A 4 16.75 0.46 -7.58
CA ASP A 4 16.10 1.62 -8.19
C ASP A 4 14.77 1.25 -8.85
N LEU A 5 14.75 0.11 -9.55
CA LEU A 5 13.55 -0.37 -10.23
C LEU A 5 12.49 -0.84 -9.23
N TYR A 6 12.91 -1.50 -8.14
CA TYR A 6 12.03 -1.88 -7.03
C TYR A 6 11.38 -0.67 -6.35
N ILE A 7 12.15 0.40 -6.13
CA ILE A 7 11.65 1.64 -5.53
C ILE A 7 10.59 2.28 -6.42
N ILE A 8 10.88 2.40 -7.73
CA ILE A 8 9.96 3.00 -8.70
C ILE A 8 8.67 2.19 -8.81
N GLU A 9 8.78 0.86 -8.90
CA GLU A 9 7.62 -0.04 -8.98
C GLU A 9 6.74 0.07 -7.73
N ASN A 10 7.33 0.01 -6.54
CA ASN A 10 6.57 0.14 -5.29
C ASN A 10 5.96 1.53 -5.13
N LEU A 11 6.64 2.59 -5.58
CA LEU A 11 6.09 3.94 -5.54
C LEU A 11 4.86 4.07 -6.45
N LEU A 12 4.94 3.49 -7.64
CA LEU A 12 3.85 3.48 -8.61
C LEU A 12 2.66 2.66 -8.07
N ILE A 13 2.91 1.43 -7.60
CA ILE A 13 1.88 0.55 -7.03
C ILE A 13 1.21 1.20 -5.82
N ASN A 14 1.98 1.68 -4.83
CA ASN A 14 1.41 2.32 -3.65
C ASN A 14 0.58 3.57 -4.01
N TYR A 15 1.03 4.34 -4.99
CA TYR A 15 0.27 5.50 -5.48
C TYR A 15 -1.06 5.08 -6.15
N ILE A 16 -1.06 4.01 -6.95
CA ILE A 16 -2.28 3.44 -7.55
C ILE A 16 -3.24 2.99 -6.45
N ILE A 17 -2.76 2.23 -5.46
CA ILE A 17 -3.57 1.72 -4.36
C ILE A 17 -4.26 2.88 -3.64
N ILE A 18 -3.49 3.89 -3.20
CA ILE A 18 -4.03 5.04 -2.47
C ILE A 18 -5.02 5.83 -3.35
N SER A 19 -4.73 5.96 -4.64
CA SER A 19 -5.62 6.66 -5.59
C SER A 19 -6.93 5.91 -5.80
N CYS A 20 -6.89 4.60 -6.02
CA CYS A 20 -8.07 3.73 -6.13
C CYS A 20 -8.91 3.78 -4.85
N THR A 21 -8.28 3.65 -3.68
CA THR A 21 -8.98 3.76 -2.40
C THR A 21 -9.64 5.12 -2.23
N SER A 22 -8.96 6.23 -2.59
CA SER A 22 -9.52 7.58 -2.55
C SER A 22 -10.76 7.74 -3.44
N ILE A 23 -10.74 7.16 -4.64
CA ILE A 23 -11.88 7.17 -5.58
C ILE A 23 -13.05 6.34 -5.01
N LEU A 24 -12.78 5.11 -4.56
CA LEU A 24 -13.80 4.19 -4.04
C LEU A 24 -14.44 4.68 -2.74
N THR A 25 -13.66 5.34 -1.88
CA THR A 25 -14.15 5.91 -0.61
C THR A 25 -14.83 7.27 -0.79
N LYS A 26 -14.80 7.85 -2.00
CA LYS A 26 -15.17 9.24 -2.31
C LYS A 26 -14.43 10.26 -1.43
N ASN A 27 -13.26 9.88 -0.91
CA ASN A 27 -12.44 10.73 -0.08
C ASN A 27 -11.41 11.44 -0.96
N VAL A 28 -11.72 12.69 -1.33
CA VAL A 28 -10.85 13.54 -2.15
C VAL A 28 -9.65 14.01 -1.34
N ASN A 29 -8.70 13.11 -1.15
CA ASN A 29 -7.39 13.45 -0.59
C ASN A 29 -6.64 14.40 -1.54
N SER A 30 -5.97 15.39 -0.97
CA SER A 30 -5.01 16.22 -1.72
C SER A 30 -3.94 15.36 -2.38
N TYR A 31 -3.54 15.75 -3.59
CA TYR A 31 -2.47 15.10 -4.35
C TYR A 31 -1.19 14.90 -3.52
N LYS A 32 -0.87 15.87 -2.64
CA LYS A 32 0.27 15.78 -1.71
C LYS A 32 0.16 14.61 -0.75
N LYS A 33 -1.03 14.33 -0.21
CA LYS A 33 -1.24 13.21 0.73
C LYS A 33 -1.10 11.86 0.04
N LYS A 34 -1.53 11.76 -1.23
CA LYS A 34 -1.34 10.56 -2.03
C LYS A 34 0.14 10.27 -2.27
N ILE A 35 0.93 11.29 -2.60
CA ILE A 35 2.37 11.16 -2.78
C ILE A 35 3.06 10.78 -1.47
N ILE A 36 2.77 11.49 -0.37
CA ILE A 36 3.39 11.20 0.94
C ILE A 36 3.07 9.76 1.37
N GLY A 37 1.80 9.35 1.26
CA GLY A 37 1.39 7.98 1.54
C GLY A 37 2.12 6.95 0.68
N ALA A 38 2.25 7.22 -0.62
CA ALA A 38 2.96 6.33 -1.53
C ALA A 38 4.44 6.20 -1.18
N VAL A 39 5.11 7.32 -0.87
CA VAL A 39 6.51 7.34 -0.43
C VAL A 39 6.70 6.56 0.87
N VAL A 40 5.81 6.73 1.85
CA VAL A 40 5.87 5.96 3.11
C VAL A 40 5.67 4.47 2.85
N GLY A 41 4.73 4.09 1.99
CA GLY A 41 4.54 2.71 1.56
C GLY A 41 5.79 2.13 0.89
N THR A 42 6.43 2.89 0.01
CA THR A 42 7.68 2.46 -0.65
C THR A 42 8.84 2.32 0.33
N ILE A 43 8.98 3.23 1.29
CA ILE A 43 9.99 3.11 2.35
C ILE A 43 9.77 1.81 3.12
N TYR A 44 8.52 1.48 3.46
CA TYR A 44 8.21 0.20 4.11
C TYR A 44 8.62 -1.01 3.24
N SER A 45 8.30 -1.00 1.95
CA SER A 45 8.74 -2.05 1.01
C SER A 45 10.26 -2.18 0.93
N VAL A 46 11.00 -1.07 0.91
CA VAL A 46 12.47 -1.08 0.88
C VAL A 46 13.05 -1.62 2.19
N VAL A 47 12.47 -1.25 3.34
CA VAL A 47 12.90 -1.79 4.64
C VAL A 47 12.68 -3.31 4.70
N TYR A 48 11.64 -3.82 4.04
CA TYR A 48 11.34 -5.25 3.94
C TYR A 48 12.39 -6.05 3.16
N LEU A 49 13.23 -5.41 2.34
CA LEU A 49 14.37 -6.08 1.68
C LEU A 49 15.51 -6.44 2.65
N PHE A 50 15.56 -5.83 3.84
CA PHE A 50 16.64 -6.05 4.80
C PHE A 50 16.32 -7.20 5.76
N PRO A 51 17.01 -8.36 5.67
CA PRO A 51 16.71 -9.57 6.46
C PRO A 51 16.96 -9.40 7.97
N LYS A 52 17.62 -8.31 8.39
CA LYS A 52 17.87 -8.01 9.80
C LYS A 52 16.59 -7.68 10.59
N PHE A 53 15.49 -7.34 9.92
CA PHE A 53 14.23 -6.95 10.56
C PHE A 53 13.19 -8.08 10.55
N TYR A 54 13.53 -9.25 11.11
CA TYR A 54 12.66 -10.44 11.12
C TYR A 54 11.24 -10.18 11.69
N LEU A 55 11.12 -9.23 12.61
CA LEU A 55 9.86 -8.79 13.22
C LEU A 55 8.89 -8.14 12.22
N LEU A 56 9.39 -7.49 11.16
CA LEU A 56 8.59 -6.82 10.13
C LEU A 56 7.91 -7.79 9.17
N TYR A 57 8.36 -9.05 9.11
CA TYR A 57 7.77 -10.09 8.27
C TYR A 57 6.51 -10.72 8.87
N THR A 58 6.25 -10.47 10.15
CA THR A 58 5.12 -11.06 10.86
C THR A 58 3.78 -10.54 10.31
N LEU A 59 2.73 -11.36 10.35
CA LEU A 59 1.38 -10.91 10.00
C LEU A 59 0.92 -9.66 10.79
N PRO A 60 1.13 -9.56 12.11
CA PRO A 60 0.73 -8.37 12.87
C PRO A 60 1.47 -7.09 12.45
N SER A 61 2.77 -7.15 12.12
CA SER A 61 3.48 -5.95 11.64
C SER A 61 2.90 -5.42 10.34
N LYS A 62 2.55 -6.31 9.39
CA LYS A 62 1.91 -5.90 8.12
C LYS A 62 0.61 -5.13 8.35
N ILE A 63 -0.22 -5.60 9.28
CA ILE A 63 -1.49 -4.93 9.62
C ILE A 63 -1.23 -3.54 10.21
N ILE A 64 -0.24 -3.42 11.11
CA ILE A 64 0.15 -2.14 11.72
C ILE A 64 0.58 -1.14 10.63
N PHE A 65 1.42 -1.56 9.68
CA PHE A 65 1.87 -0.66 8.60
C PHE A 65 0.74 -0.24 7.66
N ILE A 66 -0.18 -1.15 7.33
CA ILE A 66 -1.39 -0.82 6.58
C ILE A 66 -2.20 0.29 7.28
N VAL A 67 -2.35 0.20 8.60
CA VAL A 67 -3.08 1.21 9.39
C VAL A 67 -2.31 2.53 9.40
N ILE A 68 -0.99 2.51 9.61
CA ILE A 68 -0.14 3.71 9.62
C ILE A 68 -0.20 4.44 8.26
N ILE A 69 -0.03 3.72 7.16
CA ILE A 69 -0.12 4.28 5.80
C ILE A 69 -1.52 4.85 5.56
N GLY A 70 -2.57 4.15 6.01
CA GLY A 70 -3.94 4.63 5.97
C GLY A 70 -4.14 5.97 6.70
N LEU A 71 -3.62 6.09 7.93
CA LEU A 71 -3.71 7.31 8.74
C LEU A 71 -3.00 8.50 8.09
N ILE A 72 -1.83 8.28 7.48
CA ILE A 72 -1.04 9.34 6.84
C ILE A 72 -1.70 9.76 5.51
N SER A 73 -2.24 8.79 4.77
CA SER A 73 -2.75 9.00 3.42
C SER A 73 -4.14 9.64 3.42
N PHE A 74 -5.04 9.23 4.33
CA PHE A 74 -6.45 9.61 4.31
C PHE A 74 -6.84 10.50 5.49
N VAL A 75 -7.66 11.52 5.22
CA VAL A 75 -8.29 12.33 6.27
C VAL A 75 -9.69 11.78 6.51
N SER A 76 -9.99 11.44 7.75
CA SER A 76 -11.34 11.04 8.18
C SER A 76 -11.69 11.82 9.43
N THR A 77 -12.89 12.39 9.47
CA THR A 77 -13.42 13.08 10.65
C THR A 77 -13.92 12.09 11.70
N ASP A 78 -14.45 10.95 11.24
CA ASP A 78 -15.11 9.97 12.10
C ASP A 78 -14.41 8.61 12.09
N LYS A 79 -14.44 7.93 13.24
CA LYS A 79 -13.88 6.58 13.40
C LYS A 79 -14.52 5.57 12.44
N ASN A 80 -15.83 5.68 12.21
CA ASN A 80 -16.57 4.78 11.31
C ASN A 80 -16.16 4.99 9.86
N GLU A 81 -15.91 6.25 9.46
CA GLU A 81 -15.38 6.55 8.13
C GLU A 81 -13.95 6.03 7.96
N PHE A 82 -13.12 6.18 8.99
CA PHE A 82 -11.76 5.66 8.97
C PHE A 82 -11.72 4.14 8.79
N ILE A 83 -12.57 3.41 9.53
CA ILE A 83 -12.70 1.95 9.38
C ILE A 83 -13.15 1.59 7.96
N ARG A 84 -14.13 2.32 7.39
CA ARG A 84 -14.58 2.11 6.01
C ARG A 84 -13.43 2.31 5.01
N ILE A 85 -12.64 3.37 5.19
CA ILE A 85 -11.48 3.68 4.34
C ILE A 85 -10.42 2.57 4.46
N LEU A 86 -10.09 2.14 5.68
CA LEU A 86 -9.14 1.06 5.91
C LEU A 86 -9.59 -0.26 5.28
N THR A 87 -10.87 -0.62 5.39
CA THR A 87 -11.40 -1.83 4.75
C THR A 87 -11.24 -1.76 3.24
N ILE A 88 -11.57 -0.63 2.62
CA ILE A 88 -11.40 -0.45 1.16
C ILE A 88 -9.91 -0.44 0.79
N PHE A 89 -9.05 0.19 1.59
CA PHE A 89 -7.60 0.18 1.38
C PHE A 89 -7.04 -1.24 1.40
N PHE A 90 -7.46 -2.06 2.38
CA PHE A 90 -7.09 -3.46 2.47
C PHE A 90 -7.58 -4.27 1.26
N LEU A 91 -8.83 -4.07 0.83
CA LEU A 91 -9.38 -4.75 -0.34
C LEU A 91 -8.64 -4.41 -1.64
N VAL A 92 -8.28 -3.13 -1.85
CA VAL A 92 -7.51 -2.71 -3.01
C VAL A 92 -6.10 -3.33 -2.98
N ASN A 93 -5.43 -3.34 -1.83
CA ASN A 93 -4.14 -4.03 -1.66
C ASN A 93 -4.25 -5.52 -2.02
N PHE A 94 -5.27 -6.19 -1.50
CA PHE A 94 -5.51 -7.60 -1.77
C PHE A 94 -5.76 -7.85 -3.26
N PHE A 95 -6.52 -6.99 -3.93
CA PHE A 95 -6.80 -7.10 -5.35
C PHE A 95 -5.55 -6.91 -6.22
N ILE A 96 -4.69 -5.93 -5.90
CA ILE A 96 -3.44 -5.73 -6.63
C ILE A 96 -2.51 -6.92 -6.41
N CYS A 97 -2.33 -7.38 -5.16
CA CYS A 97 -1.50 -8.55 -4.86
C CYS A 97 -2.02 -9.81 -5.59
N GLY A 98 -3.32 -10.08 -5.53
CA GLY A 98 -3.94 -11.20 -6.24
C GLY A 98 -3.79 -11.07 -7.77
N GLY A 99 -3.94 -9.85 -8.30
CA GLY A 99 -3.76 -9.56 -9.72
C GLY A 99 -2.33 -9.78 -10.20
N THR A 100 -1.32 -9.32 -9.44
CA THR A 100 0.09 -9.57 -9.76
C THR A 100 0.40 -11.06 -9.72
N TYR A 101 -0.09 -11.78 -8.70
CA TYR A 101 0.08 -13.24 -8.63
C TYR A 101 -0.58 -13.96 -9.80
N PHE A 102 -1.79 -13.55 -10.18
CA PHE A 102 -2.51 -14.13 -11.31
C PHE A 102 -1.75 -13.94 -12.63
N ILE A 103 -1.26 -12.72 -12.89
CA ILE A 103 -0.49 -12.42 -14.11
C ILE A 103 0.79 -13.25 -14.13
N ILE A 104 1.58 -13.25 -13.06
CA ILE A 104 2.84 -14.02 -12.96
C ILE A 104 2.57 -15.50 -13.23
N TYR A 105 1.56 -16.08 -12.58
CA TYR A 105 1.24 -17.50 -12.70
C TYR A 105 0.80 -17.89 -14.13
N PHE A 106 -0.04 -17.09 -14.79
CA PHE A 106 -0.57 -17.42 -16.12
C PHE A 106 0.37 -17.05 -17.28
N THR A 107 1.19 -16.01 -17.10
CA THR A 107 2.16 -15.60 -18.14
C THR A 107 3.50 -16.31 -18.02
N GLY A 108 3.80 -16.91 -16.85
CA GLY A 108 5.06 -17.60 -16.60
C GLY A 108 6.29 -16.67 -16.57
N ILE A 109 6.06 -15.37 -16.37
CA ILE A 109 7.14 -14.37 -16.24
C ILE A 109 7.66 -14.47 -14.80
N GLU A 110 8.88 -14.99 -14.63
CA GLU A 110 9.63 -14.99 -13.36
C GLU A 110 10.42 -13.69 -13.15
#